data_AF-A0A520BPC4-F1
#
_entry.id   AF-A0A520BPC4-F1
#
_cell.length_a   1.000
_cell.length_b   1.000
_cell.length_c   1.000
_cell.angle_alpha   90.00
_cell.angle_beta   90.00
_cell.angle_gamma   90.00
#
_symmetry.space_group_name_H-M   'P 1'
#
loop_
_entity.id
_entity.type
_entity.pdbx_description
1 polymer ?
#
loop_
_entity_poly.entity_id
_entity_poly.type
_entity_poly.pdbx_seq_one_letter_code
_entity_poly.pdbx_strand_id
1 'polypeptide(L)'
;LLVGSENGSTLGFANHVHNQLQSNGKKSYLTDMNNFSEFPKAKKLVVFTSTYGLGEAPSNATKFEKLLSQFPQKQKIDFSVVGFGSKSYPDFCAFAIYVDELLSQQVWANRGLSLHTVNDKSPEEFTQWVADWSNLNELAMATTPSLYAQQLPKLAKFTVIDKAEIVCDQITTFRINLKPSSLQKFKSGDLLAIYPLNNSVERFYSIGKVNKSIQLIVRLHPMGLGSGFLHDLKKGKTIRARIIKNPQFYFPKNANQVALISNGTGIAPFLGMLDENKHHVETHLYAGFRRLNALTKRYLEITDEFKKDSKLQTFNLAISREEVPQYVMNLIERDQDFFFKLLQKNGVIMICGSLKMQKDVEIILSAICKNNNDDYARFKANGQILTDCY
;
A
#
# COMPACT_ATOMS: atom_id res chain seq x y z
N LEU A 1 22.28 0.09 -13.21
CA LEU A 1 21.45 0.57 -12.09
C LEU A 1 20.15 -0.19 -12.13
N LEU A 2 19.76 -0.84 -11.04
CA LEU A 2 18.48 -1.55 -10.93
C LEU A 2 17.56 -0.82 -9.96
N VAL A 3 16.26 -0.79 -10.25
CA VAL A 3 15.28 -0.08 -9.43
C VAL A 3 14.13 -1.01 -9.02
N GLY A 4 13.86 -1.06 -7.72
CA GLY A 4 12.62 -1.57 -7.13
C GLY A 4 11.83 -0.41 -6.52
N SER A 5 10.65 -0.09 -7.05
CA SER A 5 9.84 1.04 -6.59
C SER A 5 8.35 0.82 -6.83
N GLU A 6 7.54 1.04 -5.79
CA GLU A 6 6.08 0.90 -5.91
C GLU A 6 5.42 2.15 -6.52
N ASN A 7 5.86 3.34 -6.10
CA ASN A 7 5.26 4.62 -6.49
C ASN A 7 6.22 5.54 -7.27
N GLY A 8 7.36 5.00 -7.70
CA GLY A 8 8.39 5.74 -8.45
C GLY A 8 9.29 6.65 -7.61
N SER A 9 9.13 6.70 -6.28
CA SER A 9 9.98 7.57 -5.44
C SER A 9 11.45 7.17 -5.51
N THR A 10 11.74 5.87 -5.43
CA THR A 10 13.08 5.29 -5.51
C THR A 10 13.70 5.53 -6.89
N LEU A 11 12.87 5.43 -7.94
CA LEU A 11 13.27 5.72 -9.32
C LEU A 11 13.76 7.17 -9.48
N GLY A 12 13.17 8.13 -8.76
CA GLY A 12 13.63 9.53 -8.75
C GLY A 12 15.09 9.65 -8.31
N PHE A 13 15.46 9.05 -7.17
CA PHE A 13 16.84 9.03 -6.69
C PHE A 13 17.80 8.36 -7.67
N ALA A 14 17.40 7.19 -8.20
CA ALA A 14 18.21 6.45 -9.16
C ALA A 14 18.43 7.23 -10.47
N ASN A 15 17.43 7.99 -10.94
CA ASN A 15 17.54 8.88 -12.10
C ASN A 15 18.54 10.02 -11.87
N HIS A 16 18.56 10.65 -10.68
CA HIS A 16 19.56 11.67 -10.38
C HIS A 16 20.99 11.11 -10.44
N VAL A 17 21.21 9.90 -9.94
CA VAL A 17 22.52 9.21 -10.05
C VAL A 17 22.82 8.85 -11.50
N HIS A 18 21.86 8.31 -12.24
CA HIS A 18 21.99 7.96 -13.65
C HIS A 18 22.44 9.16 -14.50
N ASN A 19 21.77 10.30 -14.34
CA ASN A 19 22.07 11.54 -15.05
C ASN A 19 23.46 12.05 -14.72
N GLN A 20 23.87 12.00 -13.45
CA GLN A 20 25.22 12.41 -13.05
C GLN A 20 26.31 11.51 -13.63
N LEU A 21 26.08 10.19 -13.69
CA LEU A 21 27.01 9.27 -14.35
C LEU A 21 27.18 9.61 -15.83
N GLN A 22 26.08 9.89 -16.52
CA GLN A 22 26.09 10.30 -17.94
C GLN A 22 26.79 11.64 -18.15
N SER A 23 26.50 12.64 -17.30
CA SER A 23 27.18 13.95 -17.33
C SER A 23 28.68 13.85 -17.07
N ASN A 24 29.12 12.85 -16.28
CA ASN A 24 30.53 12.53 -16.08
C ASN A 24 31.12 11.61 -17.18
N GLY A 25 30.44 11.49 -18.33
CA GLY A 25 30.90 10.71 -19.47
C GLY A 25 30.89 9.19 -19.27
N LYS A 26 30.26 8.69 -18.20
CA LYS A 26 30.12 7.24 -17.96
C LYS A 26 28.91 6.69 -18.71
N LYS A 27 29.05 5.47 -19.23
CA LYS A 27 27.92 4.71 -19.78
C LYS A 27 27.13 4.11 -18.63
N SER A 28 25.93 4.61 -18.40
CA SER A 28 25.00 4.10 -17.39
C SER A 28 23.76 3.51 -18.06
N TYR A 29 23.23 2.44 -17.49
CA TYR A 29 21.97 1.80 -17.89
C TYR A 29 21.09 1.66 -16.65
N LEU A 30 19.83 2.06 -16.76
CA LEU A 30 18.85 2.06 -15.68
C LEU A 30 17.65 1.21 -16.12
N THR A 31 17.26 0.24 -15.30
CA THR A 31 16.10 -0.63 -15.56
C THR A 31 15.47 -1.12 -14.25
N ASP A 32 14.25 -1.65 -14.34
CA ASP A 32 13.59 -2.33 -13.23
C ASP A 32 14.29 -3.64 -12.85
N MET A 33 14.16 -4.04 -11.58
CA MET A 33 14.71 -5.29 -11.06
C MET A 33 14.09 -6.54 -11.72
N ASN A 34 12.82 -6.49 -12.13
CA ASN A 34 12.16 -7.56 -12.88
C ASN A 34 12.68 -7.75 -14.32
N ASN A 35 13.55 -6.85 -14.79
CA ASN A 35 14.22 -6.95 -16.09
C ASN A 35 15.70 -7.33 -15.92
N PHE A 36 16.09 -7.86 -14.76
CA PHE A 36 17.43 -8.38 -14.54
C PHE A 36 17.78 -9.45 -15.58
N SER A 37 18.95 -9.31 -16.18
CA SER A 37 19.45 -10.14 -17.26
C SER A 37 20.97 -10.12 -17.26
N GLU A 38 21.61 -10.78 -18.23
CA GLU A 38 23.05 -10.64 -18.43
C GLU A 38 23.42 -9.20 -18.84
N PHE A 39 24.44 -8.63 -18.18
CA PHE A 39 24.99 -7.31 -18.49
C PHE A 39 26.49 -7.43 -18.83
N PRO A 40 26.89 -7.89 -20.03
CA PRO A 40 28.27 -8.28 -20.33
C PRO A 40 29.33 -7.17 -20.20
N LYS A 41 28.90 -5.90 -20.27
CA LYS A 41 29.79 -4.72 -20.16
C LYS A 41 29.74 -4.07 -18.78
N ALA A 42 28.93 -4.58 -17.86
CA ALA A 42 28.79 -4.00 -16.54
C ALA A 42 30.05 -4.27 -15.70
N LYS A 43 30.57 -3.20 -15.09
CA LYS A 43 31.65 -3.25 -14.09
C LYS A 43 31.13 -2.96 -12.68
N LYS A 44 30.02 -2.22 -12.59
CA LYS A 44 29.38 -1.78 -11.35
C LYS A 44 27.88 -2.05 -11.42
N LEU A 45 27.30 -2.51 -10.31
CA LEU A 45 25.87 -2.73 -10.14
C LEU A 45 25.37 -1.98 -8.91
N VAL A 46 24.58 -0.94 -9.08
CA VAL A 46 23.89 -0.29 -7.96
C VAL A 46 22.42 -0.67 -8.00
N VAL A 47 21.90 -1.15 -6.89
CA VAL A 47 20.48 -1.47 -6.71
C VAL A 47 19.85 -0.45 -5.78
N PHE A 48 18.79 0.22 -6.24
CA PHE A 48 17.97 1.10 -5.43
C PHE A 48 16.62 0.42 -5.25
N THR A 49 16.25 0.02 -4.03
CA THR A 49 14.99 -0.69 -3.84
C THR A 49 14.26 -0.22 -2.59
N SER A 50 12.94 -0.04 -2.70
CA SER A 50 12.08 0.19 -1.54
C SER A 50 11.59 -1.13 -0.95
N THR A 51 11.21 -1.13 0.33
CA THR A 51 10.43 -2.22 0.93
C THR A 51 8.95 -1.85 0.94
N TYR A 52 8.07 -2.80 0.60
CA TYR A 52 6.62 -2.61 0.62
C TYR A 52 5.92 -3.61 1.54
N GLY A 53 4.70 -3.29 1.98
CA GLY A 53 3.90 -4.19 2.82
C GLY A 53 4.60 -4.64 4.10
N LEU A 54 4.66 -5.96 4.31
CA LEU A 54 5.31 -6.60 5.47
C LEU A 54 6.71 -7.10 5.08
N GLY A 55 7.59 -6.19 4.67
CA GLY A 55 8.96 -6.55 4.29
C GLY A 55 9.12 -7.06 2.85
N GLU A 56 8.10 -6.91 2.01
CA GLU A 56 8.02 -7.51 0.67
C GLU A 56 8.67 -6.65 -0.42
N ALA A 57 8.93 -7.30 -1.56
CA ALA A 57 9.43 -6.67 -2.78
C ALA A 57 8.39 -5.70 -3.37
N PRO A 58 8.82 -4.56 -3.94
CA PRO A 58 7.97 -3.78 -4.83
C PRO A 58 7.51 -4.60 -6.04
N SER A 59 6.38 -4.22 -6.63
CA SER A 59 5.78 -4.91 -7.77
C SER A 59 6.73 -5.12 -8.96
N ASN A 60 7.64 -4.16 -9.21
CA ASN A 60 8.66 -4.23 -10.25
C ASN A 60 9.97 -4.97 -9.84
N ALA A 61 9.99 -5.66 -8.70
CA ALA A 61 11.14 -6.40 -8.18
C ALA A 61 10.84 -7.84 -7.72
N THR A 62 9.59 -8.29 -7.79
CA THR A 62 9.11 -9.62 -7.34
C THR A 62 9.79 -10.82 -8.01
N LYS A 63 10.40 -10.65 -9.19
CA LYS A 63 11.05 -11.73 -9.96
C LYS A 63 12.57 -11.77 -9.75
N PHE A 64 13.12 -10.83 -8.99
CA PHE A 64 14.57 -10.59 -8.95
C PHE A 64 15.39 -11.82 -8.54
N GLU A 65 15.02 -12.51 -7.44
CA GLU A 65 15.72 -13.71 -6.98
C GLU A 65 15.79 -14.80 -8.06
N LYS A 66 14.65 -15.09 -8.70
CA LYS A 66 14.57 -16.08 -9.78
C LYS A 66 15.47 -15.68 -10.96
N LEU A 67 15.44 -14.41 -11.35
CA LEU A 67 16.25 -13.91 -12.47
C LEU A 67 17.74 -13.89 -12.13
N LEU A 68 18.10 -13.62 -10.87
CA LEU A 68 19.49 -13.64 -10.40
C LEU A 68 20.11 -15.02 -10.56
N SER A 69 19.36 -16.06 -10.18
CA SER A 69 19.76 -17.47 -10.37
C SER A 69 19.78 -17.89 -11.84
N GLN A 70 18.86 -17.34 -12.65
CA GLN A 70 18.76 -17.68 -14.08
C GLN A 70 19.86 -17.01 -14.94
N PHE A 71 20.31 -15.81 -14.57
CA PHE A 71 21.24 -15.00 -15.36
C PHE A 71 22.49 -14.60 -14.55
N PRO A 72 23.35 -15.57 -14.16
CA PRO A 72 24.63 -15.25 -13.53
C PRO A 72 25.53 -14.45 -14.48
N GLN A 73 26.31 -13.52 -13.92
CA GLN A 73 27.16 -12.64 -14.72
C GLN A 73 28.50 -13.31 -15.01
N LYS A 74 29.07 -13.07 -16.19
CA LYS A 74 30.30 -13.73 -16.68
C LYS A 74 31.58 -13.03 -16.22
N GLN A 75 31.47 -11.85 -15.65
CA GLN A 75 32.57 -11.03 -15.17
C GLN A 75 32.34 -10.62 -13.71
N LYS A 76 33.44 -10.27 -13.02
CA LYS A 76 33.34 -9.67 -11.68
C LYS A 76 32.67 -8.30 -11.77
N ILE A 77 31.71 -8.04 -10.89
CA ILE A 77 30.98 -6.77 -10.81
C ILE A 77 30.97 -6.32 -9.35
N ASP A 78 31.42 -5.09 -9.09
CA ASP A 78 31.23 -4.52 -7.75
C ASP A 78 29.80 -4.03 -7.59
N PHE A 79 29.17 -4.35 -6.47
CA PHE A 79 27.81 -3.93 -6.19
C PHE A 79 27.66 -3.08 -4.94
N SER A 80 26.58 -2.31 -4.89
CA SER A 80 26.11 -1.59 -3.72
C SER A 80 24.59 -1.56 -3.73
N VAL A 81 23.97 -1.73 -2.57
CA VAL A 81 22.51 -1.67 -2.40
C VAL A 81 22.15 -0.47 -1.56
N VAL A 82 21.14 0.27 -2.01
CA VAL A 82 20.51 1.36 -1.27
C VAL A 82 19.05 1.00 -1.02
N GLY A 83 18.72 0.77 0.25
CA GLY A 83 17.38 0.44 0.71
C GLY A 83 16.59 1.68 1.11
N PHE A 84 15.37 1.82 0.61
CA PHE A 84 14.43 2.87 1.02
C PHE A 84 13.32 2.25 1.86
N GLY A 85 13.12 2.76 3.07
CA GLY A 85 12.10 2.27 4.00
C GLY A 85 11.62 3.34 4.96
N SER A 86 10.86 2.94 5.96
CA SER A 86 10.51 3.80 7.09
C SER A 86 10.70 3.05 8.40
N LYS A 87 11.42 3.67 9.34
CA LYS A 87 11.62 3.18 10.72
C LYS A 87 10.31 3.09 11.52
N SER A 88 9.21 3.62 10.96
CA SER A 88 7.86 3.43 11.50
C SER A 88 7.34 1.99 11.37
N TYR A 89 7.99 1.15 10.55
CA TYR A 89 7.62 -0.25 10.34
C TYR A 89 8.70 -1.17 10.91
N PRO A 90 8.33 -2.33 11.50
CA PRO A 90 9.31 -3.26 12.08
C PRO A 90 10.37 -3.73 11.09
N ASP A 91 9.95 -3.99 9.84
CA ASP A 91 10.77 -4.57 8.78
C ASP A 91 11.49 -3.48 7.96
N PHE A 92 12.15 -2.54 8.64
CA PHE A 92 12.83 -1.40 8.01
C PHE A 92 13.87 -1.88 6.98
N CYS A 93 13.66 -1.51 5.71
CA CYS A 93 14.50 -1.90 4.56
C CYS A 93 14.66 -3.42 4.36
N ALA A 94 13.75 -4.26 4.87
CA ALA A 94 13.90 -5.73 4.83
C ALA A 94 14.16 -6.31 3.43
N PHE A 95 13.43 -5.85 2.39
CA PHE A 95 13.68 -6.33 1.03
C PHE A 95 15.07 -5.92 0.50
N ALA A 96 15.58 -4.75 0.87
CA ALA A 96 16.92 -4.32 0.48
C ALA A 96 18.01 -5.14 1.20
N ILE A 97 17.79 -5.48 2.47
CA ILE A 97 18.65 -6.39 3.24
C ILE A 97 18.73 -7.75 2.53
N TYR A 98 17.57 -8.32 2.21
CA TYR A 98 17.48 -9.58 1.48
C TYR A 98 18.18 -9.55 0.11
N VAL A 99 18.02 -8.46 -0.65
CA VAL A 99 18.70 -8.28 -1.94
C VAL A 99 20.22 -8.18 -1.80
N ASP A 100 20.71 -7.48 -0.78
CA ASP A 100 22.15 -7.39 -0.50
C ASP A 100 22.74 -8.77 -0.14
N GLU A 101 22.01 -9.56 0.66
CA GLU A 101 22.38 -10.94 1.00
C GLU A 101 22.42 -11.83 -0.25
N LEU A 102 21.37 -11.82 -1.09
CA LEU A 102 21.31 -12.57 -2.34
C LEU A 102 22.47 -12.25 -3.28
N LEU A 103 22.83 -10.97 -3.41
CA LEU A 103 23.97 -10.54 -4.22
C LEU A 103 25.30 -10.98 -3.62
N SER A 104 25.45 -10.91 -2.29
CA SER A 104 26.68 -11.33 -1.60
C SER A 104 27.01 -12.83 -1.76
N GLN A 105 25.99 -13.65 -2.02
CA GLN A 105 26.14 -15.08 -2.29
C GLN A 105 26.60 -15.37 -3.73
N GLN A 106 26.60 -14.38 -4.63
CA GLN A 106 26.97 -14.59 -6.02
C GLN A 106 28.50 -14.57 -6.18
N VAL A 107 29.05 -15.63 -6.78
CA VAL A 107 30.50 -15.73 -7.04
C VAL A 107 31.02 -14.63 -7.95
N TRP A 108 30.18 -14.01 -8.78
CA TRP A 108 30.57 -12.92 -9.68
C TRP A 108 30.45 -11.53 -9.03
N ALA A 109 29.78 -11.41 -7.89
CA ALA A 109 29.51 -10.12 -7.25
C ALA A 109 30.53 -9.83 -6.14
N ASN A 110 31.03 -8.61 -6.10
CA ASN A 110 31.90 -8.13 -5.03
C ASN A 110 31.24 -6.96 -4.31
N ARG A 111 31.08 -7.03 -2.98
CA ARG A 111 30.42 -5.95 -2.24
C ARG A 111 31.37 -4.76 -2.13
N GLY A 112 31.06 -3.66 -2.82
CA GLY A 112 31.88 -2.44 -2.81
C GLY A 112 31.61 -1.55 -1.59
N LEU A 113 30.34 -1.33 -1.27
CA LEU A 113 29.89 -0.64 -0.06
C LEU A 113 28.95 -1.55 0.71
N SER A 114 28.94 -1.42 2.05
CA SER A 114 27.86 -2.01 2.86
C SER A 114 26.50 -1.48 2.42
N LEU A 115 25.45 -2.27 2.67
CA LEU A 115 24.06 -1.83 2.48
C LEU A 115 23.85 -0.46 3.14
N HIS A 116 23.36 0.49 2.37
CA HIS A 116 22.94 1.78 2.89
C HIS A 116 21.43 1.82 3.02
N THR A 117 20.92 2.42 4.10
CA THR A 117 19.47 2.54 4.33
C THR A 117 19.06 4.00 4.39
N VAL A 118 17.89 4.30 3.84
CA VAL A 118 17.32 5.64 3.76
C VAL A 118 15.92 5.62 4.36
N ASN A 119 15.74 6.38 5.44
CA ASN A 119 14.48 6.53 6.14
C ASN A 119 13.59 7.61 5.50
N ASP A 120 12.34 7.27 5.21
CA ASP A 120 11.28 8.18 4.74
C ASP A 120 11.73 9.07 3.56
N LYS A 121 12.52 8.49 2.63
CA LYS A 121 13.04 9.19 1.44
C LYS A 121 13.92 10.41 1.80
N SER A 122 14.64 10.40 2.93
CA SER A 122 15.53 11.49 3.33
C SER A 122 16.65 11.73 2.31
N PRO A 123 16.70 12.92 1.68
CA PRO A 123 17.80 13.28 0.80
C PRO A 123 19.14 13.35 1.54
N GLU A 124 19.12 13.74 2.82
CA GLU A 124 20.32 13.83 3.67
C GLU A 124 20.96 12.45 3.86
N GLU A 125 20.17 11.47 4.31
CA GLU A 125 20.65 10.08 4.46
C GLU A 125 21.10 9.53 3.09
N PHE A 126 20.37 9.81 2.00
CA PHE A 126 20.77 9.36 0.66
C PHE A 126 22.10 9.96 0.19
N THR A 127 22.34 11.26 0.44
CA THR A 127 23.57 11.93 0.01
C THR A 127 24.83 11.43 0.71
N GLN A 128 24.71 10.80 1.88
CA GLN A 128 25.83 10.11 2.52
C GLN A 128 26.33 8.95 1.64
N TRP A 129 25.40 8.11 1.16
CA TRP A 129 25.75 7.04 0.21
C TRP A 129 26.35 7.60 -1.09
N VAL A 130 25.79 8.69 -1.63
CA VAL A 130 26.34 9.34 -2.84
C VAL A 130 27.79 9.76 -2.62
N ALA A 131 28.12 10.32 -1.45
CA ALA A 131 29.46 10.75 -1.10
C ALA A 131 30.42 9.55 -0.98
N ASP A 132 30.02 8.49 -0.28
CA ASP A 132 30.83 7.29 -0.11
C ASP A 132 31.07 6.57 -1.44
N TRP A 133 30.03 6.47 -2.27
CA TRP A 133 30.14 5.86 -3.60
C TRP A 133 30.99 6.71 -4.55
N SER A 134 30.84 8.04 -4.49
CA SER A 134 31.67 9.01 -5.23
C SER A 134 33.15 8.84 -4.89
N ASN A 135 33.47 8.76 -3.59
CA ASN A 135 34.85 8.59 -3.11
C ASN A 135 35.45 7.24 -3.52
N LEU A 136 34.71 6.14 -3.31
CA LEU A 136 35.16 4.79 -3.66
C LEU A 136 35.44 4.63 -5.16
N ASN A 137 34.71 5.34 -6.02
CA ASN A 137 34.82 5.21 -7.47
C ASN A 137 35.58 6.37 -8.13
N GLU A 138 36.20 7.25 -7.34
CA GLU A 138 36.95 8.42 -7.79
C GLU A 138 36.18 9.25 -8.82
N LEU A 139 34.89 9.47 -8.56
CA LEU A 139 33.97 10.13 -9.49
C LEU A 139 33.21 11.24 -8.78
N ALA A 140 33.51 12.50 -9.10
CA ALA A 140 32.83 13.65 -8.52
C ALA A 140 31.31 13.63 -8.82
N MET A 141 30.52 13.29 -7.80
CA MET A 141 29.06 13.39 -7.82
C MET A 141 28.59 14.50 -6.88
N ALA A 142 27.48 15.15 -7.24
CA ALA A 142 26.87 16.17 -6.41
C ALA A 142 26.17 15.53 -5.20
N THR A 143 26.54 15.99 -4.01
CA THR A 143 26.07 15.49 -2.72
C THR A 143 25.15 16.47 -1.99
N THR A 144 24.64 17.49 -2.68
CA THR A 144 23.72 18.46 -2.08
C THR A 144 22.32 17.84 -1.90
N PRO A 145 21.75 17.78 -0.68
CA PRO A 145 20.46 17.14 -0.43
C PRO A 145 19.31 17.70 -1.28
N SER A 146 19.31 19.00 -1.56
CA SER A 146 18.28 19.65 -2.39
C SER A 146 18.20 19.11 -3.82
N LEU A 147 19.28 18.51 -4.34
CA LEU A 147 19.28 17.86 -5.66
C LEU A 147 18.39 16.60 -5.68
N TYR A 148 18.32 15.89 -4.56
CA TYR A 148 17.58 14.65 -4.41
C TYR A 148 16.25 14.83 -3.65
N ALA A 149 15.95 16.06 -3.23
CA ALA A 149 14.70 16.41 -2.58
C ALA A 149 13.52 16.27 -3.56
N GLN A 150 12.51 15.52 -3.16
CA GLN A 150 11.30 15.38 -3.96
C GLN A 150 10.45 16.64 -3.86
N GLN A 151 10.03 17.18 -5.01
CA GLN A 151 9.10 18.29 -5.04
C GLN A 151 7.73 17.85 -4.52
N LEU A 152 7.14 18.67 -3.66
CA LEU A 152 5.76 18.48 -3.25
C LEU A 152 4.83 18.53 -4.47
N PRO A 153 3.93 17.55 -4.63
CA PRO A 153 2.97 17.60 -5.71
C PRO A 153 2.00 18.77 -5.52
N LYS A 154 1.29 19.16 -6.59
CA LYS A 154 0.22 20.17 -6.48
C LYS A 154 -0.87 19.67 -5.52
N LEU A 155 -1.04 20.38 -4.41
CA LEU A 155 -2.02 20.06 -3.37
C LEU A 155 -3.25 20.95 -3.48
N ALA A 156 -4.41 20.35 -3.24
CA ALA A 156 -5.68 21.05 -3.17
C ALA A 156 -6.11 21.28 -1.71
N LYS A 157 -6.96 22.29 -1.49
CA LYS A 157 -7.50 22.62 -0.17
C LYS A 157 -8.70 21.73 0.17
N PHE A 158 -8.75 21.24 1.41
CA PHE A 158 -9.85 20.46 1.97
C PHE A 158 -10.22 21.01 3.34
N THR A 159 -11.50 21.20 3.60
CA THR A 159 -12.01 21.74 4.86
C THR A 159 -12.68 20.64 5.68
N VAL A 160 -12.41 20.60 6.99
CA VAL A 160 -13.07 19.68 7.92
C VAL A 160 -14.51 20.09 8.13
N ILE A 161 -15.44 19.21 7.76
CA ILE A 161 -16.88 19.41 7.91
C ILE A 161 -17.34 18.97 9.30
N ASP A 162 -16.91 17.78 9.71
CA ASP A 162 -17.18 17.23 11.03
C ASP A 162 -16.14 16.16 11.40
N LYS A 163 -16.04 15.90 12.70
CA LYS A 163 -15.23 14.85 13.30
C LYS A 163 -16.04 14.20 14.42
N ALA A 164 -15.95 12.88 14.53
CA ALA A 164 -16.50 12.12 15.64
C ALA A 164 -15.48 11.06 16.07
N GLU A 165 -15.32 10.82 17.37
CA GLU A 165 -14.37 9.83 17.88
C GLU A 165 -15.01 8.91 18.91
N ILE A 166 -14.45 7.71 19.02
CA ILE A 166 -14.79 6.71 20.03
C ILE A 166 -13.50 6.17 20.62
N VAL A 167 -13.50 5.99 21.94
CA VAL A 167 -12.41 5.34 22.67
C VAL A 167 -12.92 4.01 23.20
N CYS A 168 -12.23 2.93 22.88
CA CYS A 168 -12.57 1.59 23.32
C CYS A 168 -11.29 0.77 23.50
N ASP A 169 -11.14 0.09 24.65
CA ASP A 169 -9.93 -0.67 24.99
C ASP A 169 -8.63 0.17 24.79
N GLN A 170 -8.62 1.42 25.26
CA GLN A 170 -7.52 2.39 25.11
C GLN A 170 -7.16 2.75 23.65
N ILE A 171 -8.01 2.38 22.69
CA ILE A 171 -7.83 2.72 21.28
C ILE A 171 -8.85 3.78 20.90
N THR A 172 -8.33 4.91 20.41
CA THR A 172 -9.15 5.92 19.77
C THR A 172 -9.29 5.60 18.29
N THR A 173 -10.54 5.52 17.83
CA THR A 173 -10.88 5.52 16.40
C THR A 173 -11.75 6.72 16.14
N PHE A 174 -11.47 7.45 15.06
CA PHE A 174 -12.22 8.64 14.72
C PHE A 174 -12.58 8.68 13.24
N ARG A 175 -13.74 9.25 12.98
CA ARG A 175 -14.22 9.61 11.66
C ARG A 175 -13.94 11.08 11.43
N ILE A 176 -13.41 11.42 10.27
CA ILE A 176 -13.26 12.81 9.82
C ILE A 176 -13.84 12.96 8.41
N ASN A 177 -14.71 13.95 8.23
CA ASN A 177 -15.28 14.29 6.94
C ASN A 177 -14.61 15.56 6.40
N LEU A 178 -14.08 15.48 5.18
CA LEU A 178 -13.34 16.53 4.49
C LEU A 178 -14.05 16.90 3.19
N LYS A 179 -14.26 18.19 2.95
CA LYS A 179 -14.83 18.69 1.70
C LYS A 179 -13.74 19.38 0.88
N PRO A 180 -13.52 18.99 -0.39
CA PRO A 180 -12.60 19.71 -1.26
C PRO A 180 -13.14 21.13 -1.53
N SER A 181 -12.26 22.13 -1.51
CA SER A 181 -12.63 23.52 -1.81
C SER A 181 -12.89 23.76 -3.30
N SER A 182 -12.43 22.87 -4.17
CA SER A 182 -12.69 22.88 -5.61
C SER A 182 -13.49 21.65 -6.04
N LEU A 183 -14.11 21.70 -7.23
CA LEU A 183 -14.79 20.57 -7.85
C LEU A 183 -13.78 19.47 -8.26
N GLN A 184 -13.30 18.71 -7.29
CA GLN A 184 -12.47 17.54 -7.53
C GLN A 184 -13.36 16.31 -7.67
N LYS A 185 -13.16 15.55 -8.75
CA LYS A 185 -13.82 14.26 -8.93
C LYS A 185 -13.06 13.21 -8.13
N PHE A 186 -13.76 12.45 -7.30
CA PHE A 186 -13.25 11.28 -6.60
C PHE A 186 -14.35 10.21 -6.42
N LYS A 187 -13.90 8.99 -6.21
CA LYS A 187 -14.74 7.81 -5.97
C LYS A 187 -14.31 7.12 -4.68
N SER A 188 -15.18 6.28 -4.15
CA SER A 188 -14.80 5.42 -3.04
C SER A 188 -13.72 4.44 -3.52
N GLY A 189 -12.70 4.21 -2.68
CA GLY A 189 -11.51 3.43 -3.03
C GLY A 189 -10.32 4.27 -3.52
N ASP A 190 -10.52 5.53 -3.95
CA ASP A 190 -9.41 6.48 -4.10
C ASP A 190 -8.69 6.69 -2.74
N LEU A 191 -7.45 7.19 -2.76
CA LEU A 191 -6.71 7.50 -1.54
C LEU A 191 -6.58 9.01 -1.35
N LEU A 192 -6.60 9.46 -0.10
CA LEU A 192 -6.18 10.82 0.28
C LEU A 192 -4.73 10.77 0.76
N ALA A 193 -3.83 11.41 0.02
CA ALA A 193 -2.46 11.67 0.44
C ALA A 193 -2.40 12.98 1.24
N ILE A 194 -2.00 12.88 2.51
CA ILE A 194 -1.74 14.04 3.38
C ILE A 194 -0.24 14.20 3.63
N TYR A 195 0.18 15.40 4.00
CA TYR A 195 1.58 15.78 4.20
C TYR A 195 1.77 16.46 5.57
N PRO A 196 1.78 15.70 6.68
CA PRO A 196 1.80 16.25 8.04
C PRO A 196 2.94 17.23 8.32
N LEU A 197 4.11 16.99 7.73
CA LEU A 197 5.33 17.79 7.94
C LEU A 197 5.56 18.85 6.86
N ASN A 198 4.61 19.08 5.95
CA ASN A 198 4.76 19.95 4.78
C ASN A 198 6.03 19.66 3.95
N ASN A 199 6.43 18.38 3.86
CA ASN A 199 7.54 17.89 3.05
C ASN A 199 7.07 16.66 2.24
N SER A 200 7.97 15.96 1.55
CA SER A 200 7.65 14.79 0.73
C SER A 200 7.15 13.55 1.50
N VAL A 201 7.13 13.59 2.84
CA VAL A 201 6.64 12.49 3.68
C VAL A 201 5.12 12.51 3.69
N GLU A 202 4.55 11.59 2.91
CA GLU A 202 3.11 11.45 2.72
C GLU A 202 2.52 10.29 3.52
N ARG A 203 1.23 10.40 3.84
CA ARG A 203 0.43 9.32 4.43
C ARG A 203 -0.86 9.16 3.65
N PHE A 204 -1.22 7.93 3.33
CA PHE A 204 -2.40 7.59 2.55
C PHE A 204 -3.54 7.13 3.45
N TYR A 205 -4.76 7.49 3.08
CA TYR A 205 -5.99 7.05 3.74
C TYR A 205 -7.05 6.71 2.70
N SER A 206 -7.65 5.53 2.81
CA SER A 206 -8.71 5.10 1.90
C SER A 206 -9.95 5.98 2.03
N ILE A 207 -10.41 6.52 0.90
CA ILE A 207 -11.56 7.42 0.82
C ILE A 207 -12.84 6.59 0.79
N GLY A 208 -13.71 6.82 1.78
CA GLY A 208 -15.14 6.57 1.66
C GLY A 208 -15.84 7.83 1.17
N LYS A 209 -16.54 7.80 0.04
CA LYS A 209 -17.28 8.97 -0.43
C LYS A 209 -18.66 9.01 0.20
N VAL A 210 -18.97 10.12 0.88
CA VAL A 210 -20.27 10.35 1.51
C VAL A 210 -20.73 11.77 1.21
N ASN A 211 -21.89 11.94 0.58
CA ASN A 211 -22.46 13.26 0.26
C ASN A 211 -21.48 14.22 -0.44
N LYS A 212 -20.77 13.73 -1.46
CA LYS A 212 -19.71 14.48 -2.20
C LYS A 212 -18.54 14.96 -1.33
N SER A 213 -18.41 14.42 -0.11
CA SER A 213 -17.30 14.66 0.81
C SER A 213 -16.48 13.38 0.97
N ILE A 214 -15.23 13.55 1.40
CA ILE A 214 -14.32 12.46 1.75
C ILE A 214 -14.56 12.12 3.21
N GLN A 215 -14.89 10.87 3.49
CA GLN A 215 -14.91 10.31 4.83
C GLN A 215 -13.69 9.43 5.01
N LEU A 216 -12.93 9.69 6.07
CA LEU A 216 -11.86 8.81 6.54
C LEU A 216 -12.27 8.23 7.88
N ILE A 217 -11.95 6.96 8.11
CA ILE A 217 -12.04 6.31 9.42
C ILE A 217 -10.61 5.95 9.79
N VAL A 218 -10.14 6.48 10.92
CA VAL A 218 -8.73 6.44 11.28
C VAL A 218 -8.58 5.93 12.69
N ARG A 219 -7.69 4.96 12.88
CA ARG A 219 -7.20 4.57 14.20
C ARG A 219 -6.10 5.55 14.59
N LEU A 220 -6.19 6.13 15.79
CA LEU A 220 -5.12 6.93 16.34
C LEU A 220 -3.96 6.02 16.77
N HIS A 221 -2.80 6.23 16.16
CA HIS A 221 -1.54 5.66 16.61
C HIS A 221 -0.81 6.70 17.46
N PRO A 222 -0.45 6.40 18.72
CA PRO A 222 0.41 7.28 19.51
C PRO A 222 1.69 7.58 18.73
N MET A 223 2.08 8.85 18.68
CA MET A 223 3.22 9.34 17.87
C MET A 223 3.11 9.13 16.34
N GLY A 224 1.97 8.66 15.85
CA GLY A 224 1.74 8.46 14.42
C GLY A 224 1.58 9.79 13.69
N LEU A 225 2.52 10.13 12.81
CA LEU A 225 2.54 11.40 12.06
C LEU A 225 1.21 11.71 11.35
N GLY A 226 0.66 10.75 10.60
CA GLY A 226 -0.58 10.96 9.86
C GLY A 226 -1.83 10.95 10.75
N SER A 227 -1.94 9.95 11.63
CA SER A 227 -3.13 9.79 12.48
C SER A 227 -3.24 10.91 13.51
N GLY A 228 -2.11 11.35 14.09
CA GLY A 228 -2.07 12.50 15.00
C GLY A 228 -2.43 13.79 14.27
N PHE A 229 -1.82 14.04 13.11
CA PHE A 229 -2.14 15.20 12.28
C PHE A 229 -3.64 15.32 11.98
N LEU A 230 -4.28 14.23 11.54
CA LEU A 230 -5.73 14.23 11.26
C LEU A 230 -6.57 14.35 12.54
N HIS A 231 -6.11 13.77 13.64
CA HIS A 231 -6.81 13.82 14.93
C HIS A 231 -6.84 15.24 15.50
N ASP A 232 -5.77 16.01 15.36
CA ASP A 232 -5.66 17.38 15.84
C ASP A 232 -6.52 18.39 15.06
N LEU A 233 -7.02 18.01 13.88
CA LEU A 233 -7.86 18.88 13.07
C LEU A 233 -9.22 19.12 13.73
N LYS A 234 -9.61 20.39 13.76
CA LYS A 234 -10.92 20.85 14.25
C LYS A 234 -11.84 21.20 13.08
N LYS A 235 -13.16 21.13 13.30
CA LYS A 235 -14.18 21.58 12.33
C LYS A 235 -13.84 23.00 11.82
N GLY A 236 -13.96 23.20 10.51
CA GLY A 236 -13.63 24.45 9.83
C GLY A 236 -12.15 24.64 9.48
N LYS A 237 -11.22 23.84 10.04
CA LYS A 237 -9.81 23.88 9.62
C LYS A 237 -9.65 23.37 8.19
N THR A 238 -8.67 23.95 7.49
CA THR A 238 -8.34 23.58 6.11
C THR A 238 -6.95 22.97 6.07
N ILE A 239 -6.82 21.88 5.32
CA ILE A 239 -5.54 21.22 5.03
C ILE A 239 -5.26 21.25 3.53
N ARG A 240 -3.99 21.03 3.17
CA ARG A 240 -3.58 20.77 1.79
C ARG A 240 -3.30 19.27 1.64
N ALA A 241 -3.96 18.64 0.68
CA ALA A 241 -3.84 17.21 0.42
C ALA A 241 -3.99 16.95 -1.08
N ARG A 242 -3.78 15.69 -1.50
CA ARG A 242 -3.98 15.27 -2.89
C ARG A 242 -4.77 13.98 -2.94
N ILE A 243 -5.71 13.90 -3.88
CA ILE A 243 -6.40 12.64 -4.18
C ILE A 243 -5.51 11.82 -5.12
N ILE A 244 -5.26 10.56 -4.75
CA ILE A 244 -4.59 9.57 -5.58
C ILE A 244 -5.67 8.65 -6.15
N LYS A 245 -5.64 8.49 -7.47
CA LYS A 245 -6.57 7.60 -8.17
C LYS A 245 -6.18 6.14 -7.96
N ASN A 246 -7.16 5.34 -7.59
CA ASN A 246 -6.97 3.91 -7.33
C ASN A 246 -8.00 3.07 -8.13
N PRO A 247 -7.98 3.13 -9.48
CA PRO A 247 -9.00 2.50 -10.31
C PRO A 247 -9.09 0.98 -10.15
N GLN A 248 -7.98 0.34 -9.76
CA GLN A 248 -7.90 -1.09 -9.42
C GLN A 248 -8.72 -1.48 -8.17
N PHE A 249 -9.15 -0.51 -7.36
CA PHE A 249 -9.98 -0.73 -6.18
C PHE A 249 -11.32 0.03 -6.25
N TYR A 250 -11.85 0.23 -7.45
CA TYR A 250 -13.22 0.76 -7.62
C TYR A 250 -14.26 -0.34 -7.54
N PHE A 251 -15.48 0.03 -7.14
CA PHE A 251 -16.59 -0.90 -7.09
C PHE A 251 -16.83 -1.55 -8.47
N PRO A 252 -16.84 -2.90 -8.58
CA PRO A 252 -16.90 -3.60 -9.85
C PRO A 252 -18.35 -3.67 -10.36
N LYS A 253 -18.83 -2.57 -10.93
CA LYS A 253 -20.22 -2.40 -11.42
C LYS A 253 -20.72 -3.44 -12.44
N ASN A 254 -19.81 -4.22 -13.04
CA ASN A 254 -20.12 -5.25 -14.03
C ASN A 254 -19.94 -6.67 -13.47
N ALA A 255 -19.56 -6.82 -12.20
CA ALA A 255 -19.48 -8.13 -11.57
C ALA A 255 -20.90 -8.68 -11.32
N ASN A 256 -21.04 -10.00 -11.37
CA ASN A 256 -22.31 -10.66 -11.05
C ASN A 256 -22.63 -10.55 -9.56
N GLN A 257 -21.61 -10.73 -8.71
CA GLN A 257 -21.72 -10.70 -7.26
C GLN A 257 -20.44 -10.10 -6.66
N VAL A 258 -20.55 -9.44 -5.51
CA VAL A 258 -19.44 -8.80 -4.82
C VAL A 258 -19.42 -9.18 -3.35
N ALA A 259 -18.27 -9.62 -2.85
CA ALA A 259 -18.03 -9.77 -1.41
C ALA A 259 -17.01 -8.73 -0.95
N LEU A 260 -17.41 -7.89 0.01
CA LEU A 260 -16.58 -6.87 0.63
C LEU A 260 -16.10 -7.39 1.99
N ILE A 261 -14.79 -7.46 2.21
CA ILE A 261 -14.18 -8.01 3.44
C ILE A 261 -13.31 -6.94 4.09
N SER A 262 -13.61 -6.56 5.34
CA SER A 262 -12.82 -5.57 6.06
C SER A 262 -12.59 -5.86 7.53
N ASN A 263 -11.57 -5.23 8.11
CA ASN A 263 -11.45 -5.07 9.55
C ASN A 263 -11.26 -3.60 9.94
N GLY A 264 -11.87 -3.23 11.08
CA GLY A 264 -11.72 -1.90 11.68
C GLY A 264 -11.97 -0.75 10.71
N THR A 265 -10.93 0.03 10.43
CA THR A 265 -10.99 1.24 9.58
C THR A 265 -11.22 0.92 8.10
N GLY A 266 -10.95 -0.31 7.66
CA GLY A 266 -11.11 -0.74 6.26
C GLY A 266 -12.55 -0.73 5.76
N ILE A 267 -13.54 -0.57 6.65
CA ILE A 267 -14.95 -0.42 6.26
C ILE A 267 -15.24 0.91 5.53
N ALA A 268 -14.39 1.94 5.71
CA ALA A 268 -14.63 3.29 5.18
C ALA A 268 -14.89 3.34 3.66
N PRO A 269 -14.00 2.80 2.79
CA PRO A 269 -14.25 2.78 1.36
C PRO A 269 -15.53 2.00 1.01
N PHE A 270 -15.82 0.90 1.70
CA PHE A 270 -16.98 0.06 1.41
C PHE A 270 -18.31 0.75 1.68
N LEU A 271 -18.45 1.53 2.77
CA LEU A 271 -19.66 2.31 3.00
C LEU A 271 -19.93 3.30 1.85
N GLY A 272 -18.89 3.91 1.31
CA GLY A 272 -19.01 4.78 0.15
C GLY A 272 -19.25 4.02 -1.17
N MET A 273 -18.70 2.81 -1.33
CA MET A 273 -18.95 1.97 -2.50
C MET A 273 -20.39 1.45 -2.54
N LEU A 274 -20.98 1.14 -1.39
CA LEU A 274 -22.39 0.74 -1.29
C LEU A 274 -23.32 1.86 -1.75
N ASP A 275 -23.03 3.12 -1.41
CA ASP A 275 -23.78 4.25 -1.99
C ASP A 275 -23.58 4.36 -3.51
N GLU A 276 -22.38 4.04 -4.02
CA GLU A 276 -22.09 4.03 -5.47
C GLU A 276 -22.64 2.81 -6.22
N ASN A 277 -23.20 1.79 -5.53
CA ASN A 277 -23.85 0.61 -6.12
C ASN A 277 -25.24 0.94 -6.72
N LYS A 278 -25.28 1.83 -7.72
CA LYS A 278 -26.53 2.25 -8.39
C LYS A 278 -27.08 1.19 -9.36
N HIS A 279 -26.31 0.16 -9.68
CA HIS A 279 -26.72 -0.95 -10.54
C HIS A 279 -27.29 -2.14 -9.75
N HIS A 280 -27.37 -2.02 -8.42
CA HIS A 280 -27.89 -3.07 -7.54
C HIS A 280 -27.19 -4.42 -7.74
N VAL A 281 -25.86 -4.38 -7.93
CA VAL A 281 -25.03 -5.59 -7.94
C VAL A 281 -25.19 -6.30 -6.60
N GLU A 282 -25.43 -7.60 -6.62
CA GLU A 282 -25.56 -8.41 -5.42
C GLU A 282 -24.28 -8.34 -4.59
N THR A 283 -24.36 -7.74 -3.40
CA THR A 283 -23.23 -7.36 -2.56
C THR A 283 -23.40 -7.86 -1.14
N HIS A 284 -22.36 -8.51 -0.61
CA HIS A 284 -22.31 -9.01 0.75
C HIS A 284 -21.13 -8.37 1.49
N LEU A 285 -21.35 -7.84 2.69
CA LEU A 285 -20.32 -7.21 3.50
C LEU A 285 -19.96 -8.11 4.68
N TYR A 286 -18.67 -8.34 4.87
CA TYR A 286 -18.06 -9.05 5.99
C TYR A 286 -17.12 -8.09 6.71
N ALA A 287 -17.40 -7.74 7.96
CA ALA A 287 -16.56 -6.80 8.70
C ALA A 287 -16.24 -7.28 10.11
N GLY A 288 -14.97 -7.12 10.50
CA GLY A 288 -14.46 -7.47 11.83
C GLY A 288 -14.17 -6.24 12.69
N PHE A 289 -14.67 -6.25 13.93
CA PHE A 289 -14.38 -5.23 14.93
C PHE A 289 -14.03 -5.87 16.28
N ARG A 290 -13.49 -5.07 17.20
CA ARG A 290 -13.13 -5.57 18.53
C ARG A 290 -14.35 -5.81 19.41
N ARG A 291 -15.29 -4.87 19.44
CA ARG A 291 -16.44 -4.86 20.37
C ARG A 291 -17.70 -4.37 19.67
N LEU A 292 -18.86 -4.80 20.17
CA LEU A 292 -20.11 -4.09 19.95
C LEU A 292 -20.11 -2.79 20.76
N ASN A 293 -20.18 -1.65 20.07
CA ASN A 293 -20.16 -0.31 20.65
C ASN A 293 -20.98 0.66 19.79
N ALA A 294 -20.99 1.94 20.15
CA ALA A 294 -21.78 2.95 19.43
C ALA A 294 -21.41 3.05 17.93
N LEU A 295 -20.14 2.82 17.58
CA LEU A 295 -19.66 2.88 16.20
C LEU A 295 -20.17 1.69 15.38
N THR A 296 -20.06 0.46 15.91
CA THR A 296 -20.54 -0.73 15.20
C THR A 296 -22.06 -0.80 15.12
N LYS A 297 -22.77 -0.31 16.14
CA LYS A 297 -24.23 -0.09 16.08
C LYS A 297 -24.63 0.86 14.95
N ARG A 298 -23.91 1.97 14.79
CA ARG A 298 -24.14 2.90 13.68
C ARG A 298 -23.89 2.25 12.31
N TYR A 299 -22.89 1.36 12.20
CA TYR A 299 -22.69 0.63 10.94
C TYR A 299 -23.83 -0.33 10.65
N LEU A 300 -24.37 -1.02 11.65
CA LEU A 300 -25.58 -1.84 11.48
C LEU A 300 -26.73 -0.99 10.93
N GLU A 301 -27.03 0.15 11.55
CA GLU A 301 -28.08 1.09 11.09
C GLU A 301 -27.87 1.53 9.64
N ILE A 302 -26.66 2.01 9.29
CA ILE A 302 -26.32 2.44 7.93
C ILE A 302 -26.47 1.29 6.92
N THR A 303 -26.02 0.09 7.28
CA THR A 303 -26.11 -1.07 6.38
C THR A 303 -27.55 -1.55 6.21
N ASP A 304 -28.42 -1.37 7.21
CA ASP A 304 -29.84 -1.70 7.07
C ASP A 304 -30.57 -0.73 6.13
N GLU A 305 -30.17 0.54 6.09
CA GLU A 305 -30.63 1.48 5.04
C GLU A 305 -30.19 1.00 3.65
N PHE A 306 -28.93 0.56 3.49
CA PHE A 306 -28.46 0.01 2.21
C PHE A 306 -29.18 -1.28 1.81
N LYS A 307 -29.59 -2.12 2.77
CA LYS A 307 -30.43 -3.29 2.48
C LYS A 307 -31.83 -2.90 1.99
N LYS A 308 -32.47 -1.92 2.62
CA LYS A 308 -33.77 -1.39 2.18
C LYS A 308 -33.70 -0.82 0.76
N ASP A 309 -32.59 -0.17 0.42
CA ASP A 309 -32.29 0.35 -0.92
C ASP A 309 -31.83 -0.72 -1.92
N SER A 310 -31.79 -2.01 -1.55
CA SER A 310 -31.26 -3.11 -2.39
C SER A 310 -29.84 -2.86 -2.92
N LYS A 311 -29.01 -2.15 -2.14
CA LYS A 311 -27.58 -1.90 -2.43
C LYS A 311 -26.66 -2.90 -1.70
N LEU A 312 -27.20 -3.60 -0.71
CA LEU A 312 -26.51 -4.60 0.11
C LEU A 312 -27.48 -5.74 0.42
N GLN A 313 -27.04 -7.00 0.31
CA GLN A 313 -27.86 -8.18 0.61
C GLN A 313 -27.66 -8.62 2.04
N THR A 314 -26.41 -8.82 2.46
CA THR A 314 -26.10 -9.22 3.84
C THR A 314 -24.98 -8.38 4.43
N PHE A 315 -25.06 -8.19 5.75
CA PHE A 315 -23.95 -7.68 6.54
C PHE A 315 -23.62 -8.70 7.64
N ASN A 316 -22.44 -9.29 7.55
CA ASN A 316 -21.90 -10.27 8.47
C ASN A 316 -20.84 -9.60 9.35
N LEU A 317 -21.13 -9.51 10.65
CA LEU A 317 -20.31 -8.81 11.63
C LEU A 317 -19.58 -9.83 12.52
N ALA A 318 -18.25 -9.70 12.62
CA ALA A 318 -17.41 -10.49 13.52
C ALA A 318 -16.88 -9.61 14.67
N ILE A 319 -16.97 -10.10 15.90
CA ILE A 319 -16.54 -9.37 17.10
C ILE A 319 -15.45 -10.16 17.83
N SER A 320 -14.24 -9.61 17.88
CA SER A 320 -13.05 -10.35 18.31
C SER A 320 -12.78 -10.34 19.83
N ARG A 321 -13.52 -9.54 20.60
CA ARG A 321 -13.34 -9.39 22.06
C ARG A 321 -14.67 -9.63 22.79
N GLU A 322 -15.46 -10.60 22.33
CA GLU A 322 -16.60 -11.13 23.07
C GLU A 322 -16.24 -12.49 23.70
N GLU A 323 -17.18 -13.09 24.45
CA GLU A 323 -16.97 -14.39 25.11
C GLU A 323 -16.51 -15.47 24.12
N VAL A 324 -17.07 -15.44 22.90
CA VAL A 324 -16.62 -16.25 21.78
C VAL A 324 -15.99 -15.32 20.72
N PRO A 325 -14.66 -15.18 20.69
CA PRO A 325 -13.98 -14.34 19.71
C PRO A 325 -14.27 -14.78 18.27
N GLN A 326 -14.74 -13.84 17.46
CA GLN A 326 -14.90 -14.05 16.02
C GLN A 326 -14.10 -13.05 15.21
N TYR A 327 -13.51 -13.54 14.13
CA TYR A 327 -12.82 -12.76 13.10
C TYR A 327 -13.51 -12.94 11.75
N VAL A 328 -13.20 -12.08 10.78
CA VAL A 328 -13.74 -12.21 9.42
C VAL A 328 -13.41 -13.56 8.78
N MET A 329 -12.25 -14.12 9.12
CA MET A 329 -11.83 -15.48 8.75
C MET A 329 -12.88 -16.53 9.13
N ASN A 330 -13.41 -16.47 10.35
CA ASN A 330 -14.43 -17.41 10.81
C ASN A 330 -15.74 -17.27 10.01
N LEU A 331 -16.10 -16.05 9.60
CA LEU A 331 -17.26 -15.82 8.75
C LEU A 331 -17.06 -16.37 7.33
N ILE A 332 -15.84 -16.27 6.80
CA ILE A 332 -15.49 -16.81 5.48
C ILE A 332 -15.51 -18.34 5.50
N GLU A 333 -14.98 -18.97 6.55
CA GLU A 333 -15.04 -20.42 6.75
C GLU A 333 -16.49 -20.90 6.89
N ARG A 334 -17.30 -20.21 7.68
CA ARG A 334 -18.74 -20.50 7.82
C ARG A 334 -19.46 -20.46 6.48
N ASP A 335 -19.13 -19.48 5.63
CA ASP A 335 -19.77 -19.23 4.34
C ASP A 335 -18.92 -19.72 3.15
N GLN A 336 -18.06 -20.73 3.35
CA GLN A 336 -17.08 -21.16 2.34
C GLN A 336 -17.71 -21.50 0.98
N ASP A 337 -18.87 -22.14 0.98
CA ASP A 337 -19.62 -22.50 -0.24
C ASP A 337 -20.06 -21.26 -1.02
N PHE A 338 -20.44 -20.19 -0.32
CA PHE A 338 -20.79 -18.91 -0.94
C PHE A 338 -19.58 -18.30 -1.62
N PHE A 339 -18.43 -18.22 -0.94
CA PHE A 339 -17.21 -17.64 -1.50
C PHE A 339 -16.72 -18.41 -2.72
N PHE A 340 -16.73 -19.75 -2.68
CA PHE A 340 -16.35 -20.54 -3.84
C PHE A 340 -17.32 -20.34 -5.02
N LYS A 341 -18.64 -20.39 -4.78
CA LYS A 341 -19.65 -20.15 -5.83
C LYS A 341 -19.57 -18.74 -6.41
N LEU A 342 -19.31 -17.73 -5.59
CA LEU A 342 -19.11 -16.35 -6.03
C LEU A 342 -17.95 -16.28 -7.02
N LEU A 343 -16.81 -16.90 -6.71
CA LEU A 343 -15.65 -16.94 -7.60
C LEU A 343 -15.94 -17.68 -8.92
N GLN A 344 -16.65 -18.81 -8.87
CA GLN A 344 -17.05 -19.55 -10.06
C GLN A 344 -17.99 -18.75 -10.99
N LYS A 345 -18.82 -17.87 -10.41
CA LYS A 345 -19.77 -17.05 -11.16
C LYS A 345 -19.18 -15.71 -11.63
N ASN A 346 -17.86 -15.60 -11.77
CA ASN A 346 -17.18 -14.34 -12.10
C ASN A 346 -17.51 -13.18 -11.14
N GLY A 347 -17.78 -13.51 -9.87
CA GLY A 347 -17.90 -12.53 -8.80
C GLY A 347 -16.52 -11.99 -8.38
N VAL A 348 -16.55 -10.88 -7.63
CA VAL A 348 -15.35 -10.18 -7.17
C VAL A 348 -15.32 -10.13 -5.64
N ILE A 349 -14.16 -10.45 -5.07
CA ILE A 349 -13.87 -10.27 -3.65
C ILE A 349 -13.00 -9.03 -3.49
N MET A 350 -13.42 -8.09 -2.66
CA MET A 350 -12.66 -6.89 -2.31
C MET A 350 -12.25 -6.95 -0.84
N ILE A 351 -10.96 -6.73 -0.54
CA ILE A 351 -10.41 -6.81 0.81
C ILE A 351 -9.80 -5.46 1.18
N CYS A 352 -10.21 -4.87 2.31
CA CYS A 352 -9.65 -3.61 2.81
C CYS A 352 -9.42 -3.65 4.32
N GLY A 353 -8.24 -3.25 4.78
CA GLY A 353 -7.89 -3.28 6.19
C GLY A 353 -6.41 -3.52 6.43
N SER A 354 -6.08 -4.35 7.42
CA SER A 354 -4.68 -4.66 7.71
C SER A 354 -4.08 -5.70 6.76
N LEU A 355 -2.79 -5.55 6.43
CA LEU A 355 -2.04 -6.57 5.66
C LEU A 355 -2.09 -7.97 6.30
N LYS A 356 -2.08 -8.05 7.63
CA LYS A 356 -2.22 -9.33 8.34
C LYS A 356 -3.57 -10.00 8.03
N MET A 357 -4.67 -9.24 8.05
CA MET A 357 -5.98 -9.77 7.70
C MET A 357 -6.03 -10.19 6.23
N GLN A 358 -5.45 -9.40 5.32
CA GLN A 358 -5.37 -9.81 3.91
C GLN A 358 -4.71 -11.17 3.77
N LYS A 359 -3.51 -11.38 4.36
CA LYS A 359 -2.80 -12.67 4.31
C LYS A 359 -3.65 -13.82 4.86
N ASP A 360 -4.30 -13.62 6.01
CA ASP A 360 -5.13 -14.65 6.62
C ASP A 360 -6.37 -14.98 5.76
N VAL A 361 -6.99 -13.99 5.13
CA VAL A 361 -8.09 -14.18 4.17
C VAL A 361 -7.62 -14.92 2.92
N GLU A 362 -6.48 -14.55 2.33
CA GLU A 362 -5.94 -15.22 1.15
C GLU A 362 -5.60 -16.70 1.43
N ILE A 363 -5.10 -17.02 2.64
CA ILE A 363 -4.85 -18.41 3.07
C ILE A 363 -6.15 -19.22 3.09
N ILE A 364 -7.22 -18.67 3.69
CA ILE A 364 -8.51 -19.37 3.78
C ILE A 364 -9.14 -19.54 2.41
N LEU A 365 -9.14 -18.50 1.57
CA LEU A 365 -9.66 -18.59 0.21
C LEU A 365 -8.87 -19.61 -0.63
N SER A 366 -7.56 -19.68 -0.46
CA SER A 366 -6.71 -20.70 -1.08
C SER A 366 -7.08 -22.12 -0.64
N ALA A 367 -7.28 -22.32 0.67
CA ALA A 367 -7.74 -23.61 1.20
C ALA A 367 -9.13 -24.00 0.65
N ILE A 368 -10.08 -23.05 0.60
CA ILE A 368 -11.42 -23.28 0.03
C ILE A 368 -11.34 -23.69 -1.44
N CYS A 369 -10.54 -22.98 -2.26
CA CYS A 369 -10.36 -23.32 -3.67
C CYS A 369 -9.74 -24.71 -3.83
N LYS A 370 -8.68 -25.00 -3.07
CA LYS A 370 -7.99 -26.29 -3.10
C LYS A 370 -8.91 -27.45 -2.73
N ASN A 371 -9.73 -27.29 -1.69
CA ASN A 371 -10.71 -28.30 -1.26
C ASN A 371 -11.79 -28.57 -2.31
N ASN A 372 -12.01 -27.62 -3.23
CA ASN A 372 -12.93 -27.75 -4.35
C ASN A 372 -12.22 -28.02 -5.69
N ASN A 373 -10.97 -28.49 -5.66
CA ASN A 373 -10.14 -28.80 -6.85
C ASN A 373 -9.94 -27.62 -7.81
N ASP A 374 -9.80 -26.40 -7.29
CA ASP A 374 -9.47 -25.20 -8.06
C ASP A 374 -8.25 -24.48 -7.45
N ASP A 375 -7.72 -23.47 -8.14
CA ASP A 375 -6.57 -22.70 -7.72
C ASP A 375 -6.94 -21.23 -7.48
N TYR A 376 -6.72 -20.74 -6.27
CA TYR A 376 -6.90 -19.33 -5.91
C TYR A 376 -6.07 -18.38 -6.79
N ALA A 377 -4.87 -18.79 -7.21
CA ALA A 377 -4.03 -17.97 -8.07
C ALA A 377 -4.70 -17.65 -9.42
N ARG A 378 -5.53 -18.55 -9.94
CA ARG A 378 -6.33 -18.35 -11.16
C ARG A 378 -7.30 -17.18 -11.00
N PHE A 379 -8.05 -17.13 -9.91
CA PHE A 379 -9.00 -16.05 -9.63
C PHE A 379 -8.31 -14.70 -9.40
N LYS A 380 -7.15 -14.71 -8.73
CA LYS A 380 -6.31 -13.52 -8.56
C LYS A 380 -5.79 -13.00 -9.90
N ALA A 381 -5.31 -13.88 -10.78
CA ALA A 381 -4.87 -13.53 -12.13
C ALA A 381 -6.01 -13.00 -13.02
N ASN A 382 -7.24 -13.48 -12.81
CA ASN A 382 -8.45 -13.00 -13.51
C ASN A 382 -8.98 -11.65 -12.98
N GLY A 383 -8.31 -11.03 -12.00
CA GLY A 383 -8.74 -9.75 -11.43
C GLY A 383 -9.98 -9.85 -10.53
N GLN A 384 -10.30 -11.04 -10.02
CA GLN A 384 -11.46 -11.26 -9.13
C GLN A 384 -11.15 -10.98 -7.67
N ILE A 385 -9.88 -10.77 -7.31
CA ILE A 385 -9.46 -10.39 -5.96
C ILE A 385 -8.85 -9.00 -6.01
N LEU A 386 -9.50 -8.03 -5.37
CA LEU A 386 -9.04 -6.65 -5.27
C LEU A 386 -8.66 -6.34 -3.82
N THR A 387 -7.54 -5.68 -3.59
CA THR A 387 -7.02 -5.39 -2.25
C THR A 387 -6.64 -3.92 -2.08
N ASP A 388 -6.94 -3.36 -0.91
CA ASP A 388 -6.48 -2.04 -0.45
C ASP A 388 -6.15 -2.15 1.04
N CYS A 389 -5.01 -2.78 1.33
CA CYS A 389 -4.60 -3.14 2.69
C CYS A 389 -3.22 -2.57 3.02
N TYR A 390 -3.04 -2.16 4.28
CA TYR A 390 -1.83 -1.46 4.77
C TYR A 390 -1.40 -1.91 6.16
#